data_AF-A0A161M354-F1
#
_entry.id   AF-A0A161M354-F1
#
_cell.length_a   1.000
_cell.length_b   1.000
_cell.length_c   1.000
_cell.angle_alpha   90.00
_cell.angle_beta   90.00
_cell.angle_gamma   90.00
#
_symmetry.space_group_name_H-M   'P 1'
#
loop_
_entity.id
_entity.type
_entity.pdbx_description
1 polymer ?
#
loop_
_entity_poly.entity_id
_entity_poly.type
_entity_poly.pdbx_seq_one_letter_code
_entity_poly.pdbx_strand_id
1 'polypeptide(L)'
;MHYLFGFYRSKEIELKRFTLVFLPTLIYVYLNAVAHGEKKSCRGVEALLVGLYNLEAVDDNCEAQNISFRLPSLAQASLYHEPMSLAPLSLTESALRRLEECNTKLVRWGPLTQ
;
A
#
# COMPACT_ATOMS: atom_id res chain seq x y z
N MET A 1 13.59 7.03 -19.41
CA MET A 1 13.25 5.87 -18.56
C MET A 1 14.38 5.52 -17.59
N HIS A 2 15.62 5.29 -18.05
CA HIS A 2 16.76 4.96 -17.17
C HIS A 2 17.03 6.00 -16.05
N TYR A 3 17.02 7.30 -16.37
CA TYR A 3 17.22 8.35 -15.36
C TYR A 3 16.12 8.39 -14.29
N LEU A 4 14.85 8.21 -14.69
CA LEU A 4 13.72 8.14 -13.74
C LEU A 4 13.85 6.93 -12.81
N PHE A 5 14.25 5.77 -13.35
CA PHE A 5 14.53 4.61 -12.52
C PHE A 5 15.68 4.87 -11.53
N GLY A 6 16.77 5.52 -11.99
CA GLY A 6 17.89 5.93 -11.13
C GLY A 6 17.47 6.89 -10.01
N PHE A 7 16.63 7.87 -10.32
CA PHE A 7 16.06 8.81 -9.35
C PHE A 7 15.21 8.09 -8.29
N TYR A 8 14.35 7.16 -8.70
CA TYR A 8 13.54 6.40 -7.76
C TYR A 8 14.35 5.42 -6.90
N ARG A 9 15.39 4.81 -7.47
CA ARG A 9 16.29 3.92 -6.74
C ARG A 9 17.17 4.67 -5.74
N SER A 10 17.39 5.97 -5.94
CA SER A 10 18.13 6.80 -5.00
C SER A 10 17.45 6.82 -3.62
N LYS A 11 18.23 7.05 -2.55
CA LYS A 11 17.68 7.24 -1.19
C LYS A 11 17.14 8.66 -0.96
N GLU A 12 17.17 9.52 -1.97
CA GLU A 12 16.73 10.90 -1.88
C GLU A 12 15.22 11.00 -2.09
N ILE A 13 14.50 11.43 -1.04
CA ILE A 13 13.04 11.52 -1.03
C ILE A 13 12.51 12.42 -2.15
N GLU A 14 13.20 13.53 -2.43
CA GLU A 14 12.76 14.49 -3.45
C GLU A 14 12.88 13.93 -4.87
N LEU A 15 13.93 13.14 -5.16
CA LEU A 15 14.08 12.46 -6.45
C LEU A 15 13.06 11.33 -6.63
N LYS A 16 12.74 10.60 -5.55
CA LYS A 16 11.64 9.62 -5.55
C LYS A 16 10.31 10.30 -5.86
N ARG A 17 9.97 11.37 -5.14
CA ARG A 17 8.74 12.15 -5.35
C ARG A 17 8.65 12.71 -6.76
N PHE A 18 9.74 13.28 -7.27
CA PHE A 18 9.82 13.75 -8.65
C PHE A 18 9.45 12.65 -9.65
N THR A 19 9.97 11.44 -9.46
CA THR A 19 9.65 10.30 -10.34
C THR A 19 8.18 9.91 -10.24
N LEU A 20 7.61 9.90 -9.02
CA LEU A 20 6.20 9.54 -8.78
C LEU A 20 5.19 10.49 -9.44
N VAL A 21 5.53 11.77 -9.62
CA VAL A 21 4.65 12.74 -10.30
C VAL A 21 4.35 12.31 -11.74
N PHE A 22 5.28 11.64 -12.42
CA PHE A 22 5.08 11.16 -13.79
C PHE A 22 4.36 9.81 -13.87
N LEU A 23 4.21 9.10 -12.75
CA LEU A 23 3.71 7.73 -12.73
C LEU A 23 2.30 7.59 -13.32
N PRO A 24 1.30 8.46 -12.99
CA PRO A 24 -0.03 8.37 -13.59
C PRO A 24 0.00 8.53 -15.12
N THR A 25 0.79 9.47 -15.63
CA THR A 25 0.94 9.71 -17.07
C THR A 25 1.62 8.53 -17.77
N LEU A 26 2.67 7.95 -17.16
CA LEU A 26 3.37 6.78 -17.70
C LEU A 26 2.46 5.55 -17.75
N ILE A 27 1.66 5.33 -16.69
CA ILE A 27 0.64 4.27 -16.66
C ILE A 27 -0.38 4.48 -17.79
N TYR A 28 -0.89 5.69 -17.96
CA TYR A 28 -1.84 6.00 -19.04
C TYR A 28 -1.24 5.70 -20.41
N VAL A 29 -0.03 6.20 -20.71
CA VAL A 29 0.64 5.96 -22.00
C VAL A 29 0.82 4.46 -22.25
N TYR A 30 1.27 3.71 -21.24
CA TYR A 30 1.42 2.26 -21.34
C TYR A 30 0.09 1.55 -21.61
N LEU A 31 -0.94 1.81 -20.79
CA LEU A 31 -2.24 1.16 -20.94
C LEU A 31 -2.92 1.52 -22.27
N ASN A 32 -2.78 2.76 -22.72
CA ASN A 32 -3.30 3.20 -24.02
C ASN A 32 -2.60 2.47 -25.18
N ALA A 33 -1.26 2.39 -25.16
CA ALA A 33 -0.52 1.63 -26.18
C ALA A 33 -0.85 0.14 -26.17
N VAL A 34 -1.07 -0.46 -24.99
CA VAL A 34 -1.53 -1.85 -24.86
C VAL A 34 -2.91 -2.03 -25.48
N ALA A 35 -3.86 -1.12 -25.18
CA ALA A 35 -5.22 -1.18 -25.72
C ALA A 35 -5.27 -1.08 -27.25
N HIS A 36 -4.34 -0.33 -27.86
CA HIS A 36 -4.24 -0.16 -29.31
C HIS A 36 -3.30 -1.18 -30.00
N GLY A 37 -2.74 -2.15 -29.27
CA GLY A 37 -1.84 -3.16 -29.85
C GLY A 37 -0.42 -2.63 -30.19
N GLU A 38 -0.09 -1.42 -29.75
CA GLU A 38 1.19 -0.76 -30.00
C GLU A 38 2.24 -1.04 -28.91
N LYS A 39 2.06 -2.08 -28.09
CA LYS A 39 2.92 -2.38 -26.92
C LYS A 39 4.43 -2.29 -27.18
N LYS A 40 4.89 -2.63 -28.39
CA LYS A 40 6.31 -2.58 -28.78
C LYS A 40 6.92 -1.18 -28.67
N SER A 41 6.14 -0.12 -28.88
CA SER A 41 6.62 1.27 -28.77
C SER A 41 6.85 1.70 -27.31
N CYS A 42 6.23 1.01 -26.35
CA CYS A 42 6.25 1.38 -24.93
C CYS A 42 7.06 0.45 -24.01
N ARG A 43 7.92 -0.42 -24.56
CA ARG A 43 8.73 -1.36 -23.74
C ARG A 43 9.59 -0.68 -22.69
N GLY A 44 10.08 0.53 -22.97
CA GLY A 44 10.85 1.31 -21.99
C GLY A 44 10.00 1.80 -20.81
N VAL A 45 8.72 2.11 -21.05
CA VAL A 45 7.76 2.48 -20.00
C VAL A 45 7.41 1.24 -19.18
N GLU A 46 7.12 0.12 -19.85
CA GLU A 46 6.85 -1.18 -19.19
C GLU A 46 7.99 -1.58 -18.25
N ALA A 47 9.24 -1.55 -18.74
CA ALA A 47 10.41 -1.89 -17.95
C ALA A 47 10.59 -0.95 -16.74
N LEU A 48 10.29 0.34 -16.89
CA LEU A 48 10.31 1.29 -15.78
C LEU A 48 9.23 0.93 -14.75
N LEU A 49 7.97 0.75 -15.16
CA LEU A 49 6.86 0.44 -14.25
C LEU A 49 7.09 -0.87 -13.48
N VAL A 50 7.56 -1.92 -14.16
CA VAL A 50 7.92 -3.20 -13.52
C VAL A 50 9.10 -3.01 -12.56
N GLY A 51 10.13 -2.26 -12.96
CA GLY A 51 11.26 -1.98 -12.09
C GLY A 51 10.87 -1.21 -10.82
N LEU A 52 9.97 -0.24 -10.93
CA LEU A 52 9.44 0.51 -9.79
C LEU A 52 8.60 -0.40 -8.87
N TYR A 53 7.73 -1.23 -9.45
CA TYR A 53 6.96 -2.21 -8.69
C TYR A 53 7.86 -3.15 -7.90
N ASN A 54 8.91 -3.70 -8.53
CA ASN A 54 9.82 -4.62 -7.85
C ASN A 54 10.59 -3.99 -6.69
N LEU A 55 10.87 -2.69 -6.75
CA LEU A 55 11.48 -1.95 -5.65
C LEU A 55 10.51 -1.75 -4.48
N GLU A 56 9.22 -1.61 -4.74
CA GLU A 56 8.19 -1.45 -3.70
C GLU A 56 7.66 -2.80 -3.17
N ALA A 57 7.74 -3.86 -3.98
CA ALA A 57 7.26 -5.20 -3.60
C ALA A 57 8.13 -5.87 -2.51
N VAL A 58 9.26 -5.28 -2.15
CA VAL A 58 10.16 -5.75 -1.09
C VAL A 58 10.27 -4.72 0.04
N ASP A 59 10.46 -5.20 1.26
CA ASP A 59 10.74 -4.35 2.42
C ASP A 59 12.25 -4.05 2.57
N ASP A 60 12.60 -3.27 3.60
CA ASP A 60 13.99 -2.90 3.89
C ASP A 60 14.90 -4.12 4.19
N ASN A 61 14.32 -5.27 4.54
CA ASN A 61 15.03 -6.53 4.78
C ASN A 61 15.10 -7.41 3.53
N CYS A 62 14.65 -6.92 2.37
CA CYS A 62 14.52 -7.68 1.12
C CYS A 62 13.51 -8.85 1.18
N GLU A 63 12.57 -8.80 2.11
CA GLU A 63 11.45 -9.74 2.19
C GLU A 63 10.24 -9.20 1.44
N ALA A 64 9.34 -10.08 0.99
CA ALA A 64 8.15 -9.67 0.28
C ALA A 64 7.28 -8.74 1.16
N GLN A 65 6.94 -7.56 0.63
CA GLN A 65 6.24 -6.55 1.38
C GLN A 65 4.86 -7.05 1.84
N ASN A 66 4.62 -7.00 3.15
CA ASN A 66 3.36 -7.38 3.80
C ASN A 66 2.83 -6.20 4.61
N ILE A 67 1.88 -5.47 4.04
CA ILE A 67 1.26 -4.34 4.70
C ILE A 67 0.12 -4.87 5.56
N SER A 68 0.17 -4.60 6.86
CA SER A 68 -0.94 -4.92 7.75
C SER A 68 -1.28 -3.77 8.67
N PHE A 69 -2.57 -3.58 8.90
CA PHE A 69 -3.06 -2.60 9.85
C PHE A 69 -4.24 -3.17 10.62
N ARG A 70 -4.46 -2.60 11.80
CA ARG A 70 -5.60 -2.94 12.65
C ARG A 70 -6.76 -2.00 12.34
N LEU A 71 -7.95 -2.55 12.17
CA LEU A 71 -9.16 -1.74 12.10
C LEU A 71 -9.46 -1.17 13.48
N PRO A 72 -9.62 0.16 13.62
CA PRO A 72 -9.99 0.75 14.90
C PRO A 72 -11.39 0.27 15.32
N SER A 73 -11.59 0.12 16.62
CA SER A 73 -12.85 -0.30 17.21
C SER A 73 -13.29 0.67 18.29
N LEU A 74 -14.57 1.06 18.27
CA LEU A 74 -15.16 1.91 19.31
C LEU A 74 -15.24 1.18 20.67
N ALA A 75 -15.21 -0.15 20.66
CA ALA A 75 -15.13 -0.97 21.88
C ALA A 75 -13.76 -0.90 22.58
N GLN A 76 -12.73 -0.39 21.89
CA GLN A 76 -11.38 -0.21 22.43
C GLN A 76 -11.14 1.27 22.71
N ALA A 77 -10.44 1.57 23.80
CA ALA A 77 -10.02 2.94 24.08
C ALA A 77 -9.07 3.42 23.00
N SER A 78 -9.21 4.69 22.61
CA SER A 78 -8.34 5.32 21.62
C SER A 78 -7.88 6.68 22.13
N LEU A 79 -6.95 7.32 21.42
CA LEU A 79 -6.51 8.69 21.73
C LEU A 79 -7.67 9.71 21.77
N TYR A 80 -8.80 9.40 21.14
CA TYR A 80 -9.93 10.32 20.98
C TYR A 80 -11.16 9.93 21.81
N HIS A 81 -11.22 8.73 22.38
CA HIS A 81 -12.41 8.30 23.13
C HIS A 81 -12.13 7.20 24.16
N GLU A 82 -12.90 7.23 25.25
CA GLU A 82 -12.95 6.18 26.26
C GLU A 82 -14.22 5.32 26.09
N PRO A 83 -14.15 3.97 26.04
CA PRO A 83 -15.28 3.10 25.71
C PRO A 83 -16.40 3.16 26.75
N MET A 84 -16.05 3.39 28.02
CA MET A 84 -17.01 3.47 29.12
C MET A 84 -17.91 4.71 29.06
N SER A 85 -17.55 5.72 28.25
CA SER A 85 -18.42 6.87 27.99
C SER A 85 -19.64 6.52 27.12
N LEU A 86 -19.72 5.31 26.55
CA LEU A 86 -20.76 4.86 25.61
C LEU A 86 -21.82 3.91 26.22
N ALA A 87 -21.96 3.88 27.56
CA ALA A 87 -23.02 3.20 28.32
C ALA A 87 -22.89 1.66 28.46
N PRO A 88 -23.67 0.98 29.34
CA PRO A 88 -23.34 -0.29 30.03
C PRO A 88 -23.40 -1.57 29.18
N LEU A 89 -23.47 -1.46 27.85
CA LEU A 89 -23.46 -2.60 26.92
C LEU A 89 -22.13 -3.39 26.94
N SER A 90 -21.09 -2.83 27.56
CA SER A 90 -19.77 -3.45 27.76
C SER A 90 -19.77 -4.71 28.64
N LEU A 91 -20.84 -4.97 29.40
CA LEU A 91 -20.99 -6.15 30.26
C LEU A 91 -21.72 -7.32 29.58
N THR A 92 -21.99 -7.23 28.27
CA THR A 92 -22.60 -8.33 27.52
C THR A 92 -21.53 -9.22 26.88
N GLU A 93 -21.78 -10.53 26.84
CA GLU A 93 -20.91 -11.50 26.16
C GLU A 93 -20.64 -11.11 24.69
N SER A 94 -21.64 -10.55 24.02
CA SER A 94 -21.52 -10.05 22.65
C SER A 94 -20.57 -8.86 22.51
N ALA A 95 -20.48 -7.98 23.52
CA ALA A 95 -19.50 -6.90 23.54
C ALA A 95 -18.08 -7.41 23.78
N LEU A 96 -17.90 -8.39 24.67
CA LEU A 96 -16.62 -9.05 24.92
C LEU A 96 -16.11 -9.80 23.68
N ARG A 97 -16.98 -10.55 23.02
CA ARG A 97 -16.64 -11.26 21.79
C ARG A 97 -16.22 -10.30 20.67
N ARG A 98 -16.93 -9.18 20.49
CA ARG A 98 -16.54 -8.13 19.53
C ARG A 98 -15.20 -7.50 19.88
N LEU A 99 -14.90 -7.31 21.16
CA LEU A 99 -13.61 -6.80 21.62
C LEU A 99 -12.47 -7.76 21.25
N GLU A 100 -12.65 -9.06 21.48
CA GLU A 100 -11.67 -10.11 21.12
C GLU A 100 -11.47 -10.24 19.61
N GLU A 101 -12.56 -10.22 18.84
CA GLU A 101 -12.53 -10.29 17.37
C GLU A 101 -11.84 -9.05 16.76
N CYS A 102 -12.09 -7.84 17.30
CA CYS A 102 -11.43 -6.61 16.86
C CYS A 102 -9.93 -6.57 17.21
N ASN A 103 -9.52 -7.19 18.32
CA ASN A 103 -8.12 -7.16 18.76
C ASN A 103 -7.21 -8.02 17.88
N THR A 104 -7.78 -9.02 17.20
CA THR A 104 -7.04 -10.09 16.52
C THR A 104 -7.09 -9.98 14.99
N LYS A 105 -8.06 -9.26 14.44
CA LYS A 105 -8.24 -9.15 12.98
C LYS A 105 -7.38 -8.03 12.39
N LEU A 106 -6.25 -8.43 11.80
CA LEU A 106 -5.44 -7.56 10.95
C LEU A 106 -5.99 -7.58 9.53
N VAL A 107 -6.19 -6.40 8.93
CA VAL A 107 -6.33 -6.28 7.48
C VAL A 107 -4.93 -6.38 6.90
N ARG A 108 -4.75 -7.26 5.91
CA ARG A 108 -3.46 -7.52 5.28
C ARG A 108 -3.55 -7.29 3.78
N TRP A 109 -2.47 -6.76 3.22
CA TRP A 109 -2.24 -6.66 1.79
C TRP A 109 -0.81 -7.16 1.49
N GLY A 110 -0.71 -8.19 0.66
CA GLY A 110 0.52 -8.94 0.42
C GLY A 110 0.54 -10.34 1.07
N PRO A 111 1.64 -11.11 0.95
CA PRO A 111 2.93 -10.70 0.38
C PRO A 111 2.82 -10.39 -1.12
N LEU A 112 3.43 -9.28 -1.55
CA LEU A 112 3.50 -8.92 -2.96
C LEU A 112 4.59 -9.77 -3.65
N THR A 113 4.28 -10.35 -4.81
CA THR A 113 5.21 -11.18 -5.59
C THR A 113 5.93 -10.37 -6.64
N GLN A 114 7.25 -10.54 -6.80
CA GLN A 114 8.04 -9.97 -7.89
C GLN A 114 7.86 -10.72 -9.21
#